data_AF-A0A3N5NFT4-F1
#
_entry.id   AF-A0A3N5NFT4-F1
#
_cell.length_a   1.000
_cell.length_b   1.000
_cell.length_c   1.000
_cell.angle_alpha   90.00
_cell.angle_beta   90.00
_cell.angle_gamma   90.00
#
_symmetry.space_group_name_H-M   'P 1'
#
loop_
_entity.id
_entity.type
_entity.pdbx_description
1 polymer ?
#
loop_
_entity_poly.entity_id
_entity_poly.type
_entity_poly.pdbx_seq_one_letter_code
_entity_poly.pdbx_strand_id
1 'polypeptide(L)' 'MNSALYVGRVSHRRYLPRRHAFDYRLYMVWLDLAELDTVFQDRWLWSTRRPAASWLRRADYLGDPSI' A
#
# COMPACT_ATOMS: atom_id res chain seq x y z
N MET A 1 17.91 -0.07 0.96
CA MET A 1 16.60 0.49 0.60
C MET A 1 16.09 -0.26 -0.60
N ASN A 2 15.44 -1.39 -0.34
CA ASN A 2 14.87 -2.28 -1.36
C ASN A 2 13.37 -2.00 -1.59
N SER A 3 12.80 -1.09 -0.81
CA SER A 3 11.42 -0.65 -0.90
C SER A 3 11.22 0.38 -2.01
N ALA A 4 10.04 0.40 -2.64
CA ALA A 4 9.72 1.30 -3.73
C ALA A 4 8.24 1.74 -3.71
N LEU A 5 7.99 2.97 -4.20
CA LEU A 5 6.66 3.48 -4.45
C LEU A 5 6.36 3.46 -5.95
N TYR A 6 5.41 2.62 -6.34
CA TYR A 6 4.89 2.59 -7.70
C TYR A 6 3.77 3.60 -7.82
N VAL A 7 3.84 4.48 -8.81
CA VAL A 7 2.81 5.48 -9.08
C VAL A 7 2.37 5.35 -10.52
N GLY A 8 1.06 5.33 -10.74
CA GLY A 8 0.54 5.14 -12.08
C GLY A 8 -0.95 5.47 -12.20
N ARG A 9 -1.48 5.14 -13.38
CA ARG A 9 -2.90 5.21 -13.67
C ARG A 9 -3.42 3.80 -13.88
N VAL A 10 -4.54 3.49 -13.24
CA VAL A 10 -5.26 2.24 -13.45
C VAL A 10 -6.51 2.54 -14.24
N SER A 11 -6.66 1.80 -15.33
CA SER A 11 -7.85 1.79 -16.17
C SER A 11 -8.64 0.53 -15.86
N HIS A 12 -9.84 0.68 -15.32
CA HIS A 12 -10.74 -0.44 -15.10
C HIS A 12 -11.87 -0.38 -16.14
N ARG A 13 -12.07 -1.48 -16.87
CA ARG A 13 -13.16 -1.64 -17.84
C ARG A 13 -13.88 -2.97 -17.62
N ARG A 14 -15.15 -2.88 -17.28
CA ARG A 14 -16.10 -4.01 -17.23
C ARG A 14 -16.90 -4.02 -18.52
N TYR A 15 -16.98 -5.17 -19.19
CA TYR A 15 -17.68 -5.33 -20.47
C TYR A 15 -19.13 -5.83 -20.30
N LEU A 16 -19.38 -6.72 -19.35
CA LEU A 16 -20.68 -7.32 -19.06
C LEU A 16 -20.91 -7.45 -17.54
N PRO A 17 -22.17 -7.54 -17.07
CA PRO A 17 -23.41 -7.42 -17.85
C PRO A 17 -23.74 -5.97 -18.26
N ARG A 18 -23.17 -4.96 -17.59
CA ARG A 18 -23.23 -3.56 -18.02
C ARG A 18 -21.83 -3.01 -18.24
N ARG A 19 -21.67 -2.23 -19.31
CA ARG A 19 -20.41 -1.53 -19.60
C ARG A 19 -20.17 -0.46 -18.54
N HIS A 20 -19.00 -0.53 -17.91
CA HIS A 20 -18.54 0.48 -16.97
C HIS A 20 -17.04 0.64 -17.16
N ALA A 21 -16.56 1.88 -17.28
CA ALA A 21 -15.15 2.16 -17.41
C ALA A 21 -14.79 3.39 -16.58
N PHE A 22 -13.65 3.34 -15.90
CA PHE A 22 -13.09 4.47 -15.19
C PHE A 22 -11.57 4.38 -15.14
N ASP A 23 -10.96 5.57 -15.04
CA ASP A 23 -9.53 5.75 -14.98
C ASP A 23 -9.19 6.58 -13.75
N TYR A 24 -8.25 6.09 -12.94
CA TYR A 24 -7.90 6.75 -11.69
C TYR A 24 -6.39 6.64 -11.42
N ARG A 25 -5.89 7.63 -10.67
CA ARG A 25 -4.50 7.61 -10.18
C ARG A 25 -4.42 6.66 -8.99
N LEU A 26 -3.41 5.81 -8.99
CA LEU A 26 -3.13 4.87 -7.92
C LEU A 26 -1.64 4.97 -7.56
N TYR A 27 -1.33 4.73 -6.29
CA TYR A 27 0.00 4.36 -5.87
C TYR A 27 -0.04 2.98 -5.21
N MET A 28 1.05 2.23 -5.32
CA MET A 28 1.23 0.94 -4.66
C MET A 28 2.60 0.92 -4.00
N VAL A 29 2.68 0.35 -2.80
CA VAL A 29 3.94 0.24 -2.05
C VAL A 29 4.47 -1.17 -2.21
N TRP A 30 5.72 -1.27 -2.62
CA TRP A 30 6.51 -2.47 -2.49
C TRP A 30 7.45 -2.29 -1.31
N LEU A 31 7.32 -3.16 -0.32
CA LEU A 31 7.95 -2.96 0.97
C LEU A 31 8.82 -4.17 1.31
N ASP A 32 10.09 -3.92 1.60
CA ASP A 32 10.93 -4.89 2.26
C ASP A 32 10.54 -4.94 3.74
N LEU A 33 10.10 -6.12 4.21
CA LEU A 33 9.63 -6.29 5.58
C LEU A 33 10.76 -6.11 6.61
N ALA A 34 12.02 -6.30 6.21
CA ALA A 34 13.16 -6.03 7.10
C ALA A 34 13.37 -4.52 7.36
N GLU A 35 12.76 -3.64 6.56
CA GLU A 35 12.93 -2.19 6.65
C GLU A 35 11.79 -1.47 7.42
N LEU A 36 10.75 -2.20 7.89
CA LEU A 36 9.51 -1.63 8.44
C LEU A 36 9.68 -0.60 9.57
N ASP A 37 10.69 -0.76 10.41
CA ASP A 37 10.98 0.14 11.52
C ASP A 37 11.57 1.50 11.10
N THR A 38 12.06 1.57 9.86
CA THR A 38 12.81 2.73 9.34
C THR A 38 12.15 3.36 8.12
N VAL A 39 11.46 2.57 7.29
CA VAL A 39 10.95 2.99 5.98
C VAL A 39 9.94 4.12 6.02
N PHE A 40 9.21 4.29 7.13
CA PHE A 40 8.25 5.37 7.35
C PHE A 40 8.68 6.38 8.42
N GLN A 41 9.96 6.39 8.83
CA GLN A 41 10.44 7.40 9.76
C GLN A 41 10.21 8.81 9.19
N ASP A 42 9.78 9.73 10.05
CA ASP A 42 9.45 11.12 9.71
C ASP A 42 8.38 11.28 8.61
N ARG A 43 7.47 10.31 8.47
CA ARG A 43 6.30 10.40 7.60
C ARG A 43 5.03 10.38 8.44
N TRP A 44 4.31 11.51 8.45
CA TRP A 44 3.11 11.67 9.26
C TRP A 44 1.89 10.87 8.76
N LEU A 45 1.74 10.72 7.44
CA LEU A 45 0.63 9.97 6.82
C LEU A 45 0.87 8.46 6.76
N TRP A 46 2.07 8.02 7.10
CA TRP A 46 2.51 6.63 6.98
C TRP A 46 2.94 6.11 8.32
N SER A 47 2.62 4.86 8.61
CA SER A 47 2.96 4.28 9.90
C SER A 47 2.83 2.77 9.86
N THR A 48 3.65 2.09 10.67
CA THR A 48 3.51 0.66 10.99
C THR A 48 2.99 0.44 12.42
N ARG A 49 3.13 1.43 13.30
CA ARG A 49 2.92 1.28 14.75
C ARG A 49 1.67 1.98 15.29
N ARG A 50 1.24 3.05 14.64
CA ARG A 50 0.07 3.88 15.02
C ARG A 50 -0.89 4.06 13.83
N PRO A 51 -2.19 4.33 14.07
CA PRO A 51 -3.12 4.70 13.02
C PRO A 51 -2.62 5.90 12.20
N ALA A 52 -2.72 5.80 10.88
CA ALA A 52 -2.37 6.84 9.92
C ALA A 52 -3.17 6.63 8.63
N ALA A 53 -3.15 7.59 7.71
CA ALA A 53 -3.88 7.48 6.44
C ALA A 53 -3.42 6.27 5.61
N SER A 54 -2.14 5.93 5.67
CA SER A 54 -1.56 4.72 5.10
C SER A 54 -0.89 3.91 6.23
N TRP A 55 -1.71 3.13 6.94
CA TRP A 55 -1.27 2.29 8.05
C TRP A 55 -1.02 0.86 7.58
N LEU A 56 0.22 0.40 7.71
CA LEU A 56 0.58 -1.00 7.52
C LEU A 56 0.66 -1.70 8.88
N ARG A 57 -0.42 -2.38 9.27
CA ARG A 57 -0.45 -3.15 10.51
C ARG A 57 -0.06 -4.59 10.22
N ARG A 58 1.07 -5.06 10.77
CA ARG A 58 1.58 -6.43 10.55
C ARG A 58 0.53 -7.52 10.79
N ALA A 59 -0.30 -7.36 11.82
CA ALA A 59 -1.36 -8.30 12.20
C ALA A 59 -2.49 -8.46 11.17
N ASP A 60 -2.63 -7.55 10.21
CA ASP A 60 -3.66 -7.65 9.17
C ASP A 60 -3.19 -8.51 7.97
N TYR A 61 -1.92 -8.93 7.97
CA TYR A 61 -1.29 -9.73 6.91
C TYR A 61 -0.95 -11.14 7.41
N LEU A 62 -0.81 -12.07 6.46
CA LEU A 62 -0.40 -13.43 6.75
C LEU A 62 1.02 -13.50 7.34
N GLY A 63 1.24 -14.47 8.23
CA GLY A 63 2.50 -14.69 8.94
C GLY A 63 2.46 -14.25 10.40
N ASP A 64 3.61 -14.34 11.07
CA ASP A 64 3.73 -13.98 12.49
C ASP A 64 3.61 -12.45 12.66
N PRO A 65 2.65 -11.96 13.48
CA PRO A 65 2.46 -10.55 13.74
C PRO A 65 3.56 -9.89 14.59
N SER A 66 4.43 -10.69 15.22
CA SER A 66 5.52 -10.22 16.09
C SER A 66 6.86 -9.99 15.36
N ILE A 67 6.92 -10.33 14.07
CA ILE A 67 8.06 -10.11 13.18
C ILE A 67 7.86 -8.83 12.37
#